data_AF-A0A0G0H5F5-F1
#
_entry.id   AF-A0A0G0H5F5-F1
#
_cell.length_a   1.000
_cell.length_b   1.000
_cell.length_c   1.000
_cell.angle_alpha   90.00
_cell.angle_beta   90.00
_cell.angle_gamma   90.00
#
_symmetry.space_group_name_H-M   'P 1'
#
loop_
_entity.id
_entity.type
_entity.pdbx_description
1 polymer ?
#
loop_
_entity_poly.entity_id
_entity_poly.type
_entity_poly.pdbx_seq_one_letter_code
_entity_poly.pdbx_strand_id
1 'polypeptide(L)' 'MKHITKVVIPAAGFGTRFLPQTKAMPKEMLPVVDKPV' A
#
# COMPACT_ATOMS: atom_id res chain seq x y z
N MET A 1 -17.90 -18.29 17.60
CA MET A 1 -16.62 -17.80 17.04
C MET A 1 -16.49 -16.32 17.41
N LYS A 2 -15.31 -15.81 17.78
CA LYS A 2 -15.11 -14.39 18.11
C LYS A 2 -14.88 -13.60 16.81
N HIS A 3 -15.63 -12.53 16.58
CA HIS A 3 -15.44 -11.67 15.40
C HIS A 3 -14.10 -10.93 15.48
N ILE A 4 -13.31 -10.98 14.41
CA ILE A 4 -12.08 -10.19 14.27
C ILE A 4 -12.50 -8.78 13.84
N THR A 5 -12.18 -7.77 14.65
CA THR A 5 -12.59 -6.36 14.42
C THR A 5 -11.42 -5.43 14.10
N LYS A 6 -10.18 -5.92 14.20
CA LYS A 6 -8.96 -5.13 14.01
C LYS A 6 -7.94 -5.91 13.20
N VAL A 7 -7.25 -5.22 12.30
CA VAL A 7 -6.13 -5.76 11.51
C VAL A 7 -5.03 -4.71 11.41
N VAL A 8 -3.79 -5.18 11.21
CA VAL A 8 -2.62 -4.32 10.99
C VAL A 8 -2.15 -4.53 9.56
N ILE A 9 -1.99 -3.43 8.82
CA ILE A 9 -1.43 -3.42 7.47
C ILE A 9 -0.13 -2.60 7.52
N PRO A 10 1.05 -3.23 7.34
CA PRO A 10 2.31 -2.51 7.31
C PRO A 10 2.48 -1.77 5.97
N ALA A 11 2.37 -0.44 6.00
CA ALA A 11 2.42 0.42 4.81
C ALA A 11 3.52 1.51 4.84
N ALA A 12 4.61 1.27 5.59
CA ALA A 12 5.65 2.27 5.85
C ALA A 12 6.90 2.16 4.93
N GLY A 13 6.86 1.32 3.89
CA GLY A 13 8.03 1.06 3.04
C GLY A 13 8.13 1.98 1.82
N PHE A 14 9.31 2.53 1.54
CA PHE A 14 9.55 3.50 0.45
C PHE A 14 9.37 3.01 -1.00
N GLY A 15 9.18 1.71 -1.22
CA GLY A 15 8.88 1.19 -2.58
C GLY A 15 9.96 1.46 -3.62
N THR A 16 11.25 1.35 -3.27
CA THR A 16 12.40 1.76 -4.11
C THR A 16 12.46 1.10 -5.49
N ARG A 17 11.86 -0.08 -5.66
CA ARG A 17 11.76 -0.79 -6.95
C ARG A 17 10.79 -0.14 -7.95
N PHE A 18 9.92 0.74 -7.47
CA PHE A 18 8.91 1.45 -8.25
C PHE A 18 9.26 2.93 -8.40
N LEU A 19 10.53 3.30 -8.20
CA LEU A 19 11.01 4.62 -8.55
C LEU A 19 11.02 4.79 -10.08
N PRO A 20 10.74 6.00 -10.61
CA PRO A 20 10.49 7.24 -9.87
C PRO A 20 9.06 7.43 -9.30
N GLN A 21 8.11 6.56 -9.64
CA GLN A 21 6.69 6.72 -9.29
C GLN A 21 6.48 6.81 -7.77
N THR A 22 7.19 6.02 -6.99
CA THR A 22 7.09 6.00 -5.52
C THR A 22 7.92 7.08 -4.81
N LYS A 23 8.54 8.02 -5.55
CA LYS A 23 9.33 9.10 -4.94
C LYS A 23 8.47 10.06 -4.12
N ALA A 24 7.27 10.37 -4.62
CA ALA A 24 6.33 11.32 -4.01
C ALA A 24 4.97 10.69 -3.67
N MET A 25 4.72 9.45 -4.11
CA MET A 25 3.48 8.71 -3.86
C MET A 25 3.79 7.40 -3.12
N PRO A 26 3.02 7.01 -2.08
CA PRO A 26 3.20 5.71 -1.44
C PRO A 26 3.02 4.54 -2.42
N LYS A 27 3.72 3.43 -2.20
CA LYS A 27 3.64 2.26 -3.10
C LYS A 27 2.28 1.57 -3.03
N GLU A 28 1.62 1.63 -1.89
CA GLU A 28 0.28 1.09 -1.64
C GLU A 28 -0.79 1.87 -2.43
N MET A 29 -0.52 3.14 -2.76
CA MET A 29 -1.45 3.96 -3.55
C MET A 29 -1.33 3.76 -5.07
N LEU A 30 -0.44 2.89 -5.54
CA LEU A 30 -0.32 2.59 -6.97
C LEU A 30 -1.58 1.87 -7.47
N PRO A 31 -2.21 2.32 -8.57
CA PRO A 31 -3.43 1.69 -9.05
C PRO A 31 -3.14 0.36 -9.73
N VAL A 32 -3.94 -0.65 -9.39
CA VAL A 32 -4.17 -1.83 -10.22
C VAL A 32 -5.43 -1.56 -11.02
N VAL A 33 -5.25 -1.23 -12.30
CA VAL A 33 -6.30 -0.76 -13.21
C VAL A 33 -6.92 0.57 -12.76
N ASP A 34 -7.83 0.55 -11.80
CA ASP A 34 -8.62 1.69 -11.34
C ASP A 34 -8.55 1.94 -9.82
N LYS A 35 -7.95 1.02 -9.04
CA LYS A 35 -7.94 1.09 -7.57
C LYS A 35 -6.55 0.88 -6.95
N PRO A 36 -6.25 1.55 -5.82
CA PRO A 36 -5.03 1.30 -5.03
C PRO A 36 -4.85 -0.16 -4.57
N VAL A 37 -3.61 -0.51 -4.23
CA VAL A 37 -3.20 -1.80 -3.65
C VAL A 37 -3.48 -1.87 -2.15
#